data_AF-A0A7U3V258-F1
#
_entry.id   AF-A0A7U3V258-F1
#
_cell.length_a   1.000
_cell.length_b   1.000
_cell.length_c   1.000
_cell.angle_alpha   90.00
_cell.angle_beta   90.00
_cell.angle_gamma   90.00
#
_symmetry.space_group_name_H-M   'P 1'
#
loop_
_entity.id
_entity.type
_entity.pdbx_description
1 polymer ?
#
loop_
_entity_poly.entity_id
_entity_poly.type
_entity_poly.pdbx_seq_one_letter_code
_entity_poly.pdbx_strand_id
1 'polypeptide(L)'
;MFRIEVDNINGKTELLYVYGDRSILAELEQHNVLINHSCRQGHCGSCILQILSGDVIHQDSLVPLSQGEILACRATPVTDIKIGLRD
;
A
#
# COMPACT_ATOMS: atom_id res chain seq x y z
N MET A 1 -7.77 -14.60 -1.99
CA MET A 1 -8.21 -13.48 -1.14
C MET A 1 -7.13 -13.27 -0.10
N PHE A 2 -6.66 -12.04 0.05
CA PHE A 2 -5.55 -11.64 0.92
C PHE A 2 -6.07 -10.65 1.96
N ARG A 3 -5.45 -10.67 3.14
CA ARG A 3 -5.70 -9.70 4.19
C ARG A 3 -4.71 -8.55 4.09
N ILE A 4 -5.22 -7.33 4.15
CA ILE A 4 -4.41 -6.12 4.31
C ILE A 4 -4.71 -5.54 5.68
N GLU A 5 -3.67 -5.43 6.51
CA GLU A 5 -3.70 -4.68 7.76
C GLU A 5 -2.98 -3.34 7.55
N VAL A 6 -3.69 -2.22 7.70
CA VAL A 6 -3.15 -0.87 7.46
C VAL A 6 -3.27 0.00 8.70
N ASP A 7 -2.15 0.56 9.15
CA ASP A 7 -2.14 1.53 10.25
C ASP A 7 -2.42 2.94 9.69
N ASN A 8 -3.61 3.49 9.97
CA ASN A 8 -4.09 4.78 9.47
C ASN A 8 -3.48 5.96 10.25
N ILE A 9 -3.52 7.19 9.70
CA ILE A 9 -3.01 8.44 10.30
C ILE A 9 -3.62 8.75 11.67
N ASN A 10 -4.79 8.18 11.95
CA ASN A 10 -5.49 8.34 13.22
C ASN A 10 -5.01 7.35 14.32
N GLY A 11 -3.96 6.57 14.05
CA GLY A 11 -3.46 5.54 14.97
C GLY A 11 -4.37 4.32 15.09
N LYS A 12 -5.25 4.10 14.11
CA LYS A 12 -6.16 2.95 14.05
C LYS A 12 -5.71 1.98 12.98
N THR A 13 -5.59 0.71 13.33
CA THR A 13 -5.39 -0.37 12.35
C THR A 13 -6.73 -0.74 11.71
N GLU A 14 -6.78 -0.68 10.39
CA GLU A 14 -7.90 -1.14 9.60
C GLU A 14 -7.55 -2.46 8.91
N LEU A 15 -8.53 -3.35 8.81
CA LEU A 15 -8.37 -4.68 8.28
C LEU A 15 -9.34 -4.87 7.11
N LEU A 16 -8.78 -5.13 5.94
CA LEU A 16 -9.51 -5.31 4.68
C LEU A 16 -9.16 -6.66 4.06
N TYR A 17 -10.12 -7.20 3.30
CA TYR A 17 -9.98 -8.44 2.56
C TYR A 17 -10.12 -8.14 1.08
N VAL A 18 -9.08 -8.45 0.31
CA VAL A 18 -8.96 -8.09 -1.10
C VAL A 18 -8.68 -9.32 -1.94
N TYR A 19 -8.93 -9.26 -3.25
CA TYR A 19 -8.59 -10.36 -4.15
C TYR A 19 -7.15 -10.30 -4.65
N GLY A 20 -6.51 -9.12 -4.60
CA GLY A 20 -5.18 -8.91 -5.16
C GLY A 20 -5.20 -8.63 -6.68
N ASP A 21 -6.36 -8.24 -7.22
CA ASP A 21 -6.49 -7.90 -8.65
C ASP A 21 -6.15 -6.43 -8.94
N ARG A 22 -6.10 -5.59 -7.90
CA ARG A 22 -5.89 -4.15 -7.98
C ARG A 22 -4.66 -3.72 -7.17
N SER A 23 -4.24 -2.46 -7.36
CA SER A 23 -3.18 -1.89 -6.53
C SER A 23 -3.68 -1.66 -5.11
N ILE A 24 -2.77 -1.71 -4.14
CA ILE A 24 -3.05 -1.48 -2.73
C ILE A 24 -3.76 -0.13 -2.53
N LEU A 25 -3.34 0.91 -3.24
CA LEU A 25 -4.02 2.22 -3.19
C LEU A 25 -5.49 2.11 -3.61
N ALA A 26 -5.79 1.41 -4.71
CA ALA A 26 -7.16 1.28 -5.19
C ALA A 26 -8.02 0.48 -4.19
N GLU A 27 -7.48 -0.59 -3.62
CA GLU A 27 -8.17 -1.37 -2.58
C GLU A 27 -8.45 -0.51 -1.33
N LEU A 28 -7.45 0.25 -0.85
CA LEU A 28 -7.60 1.16 0.29
C LEU A 28 -8.67 2.23 0.01
N GLU A 29 -8.69 2.83 -1.19
CA GLU A 29 -9.72 3.80 -1.59
C GLU A 29 -11.12 3.19 -1.60
N GLN A 30 -11.28 1.95 -2.10
CA GLN A 30 -12.57 1.27 -2.09
C GLN A 30 -13.07 0.94 -0.69
N HIS A 31 -12.16 0.76 0.26
CA HIS A 31 -12.45 0.51 1.68
C HIS A 31 -12.48 1.80 2.52
N ASN A 32 -12.50 2.99 1.89
CA ASN A 32 -12.51 4.30 2.56
C ASN A 32 -11.29 4.57 3.46
N VAL A 33 -10.17 3.88 3.23
CA VAL A 33 -8.91 4.14 3.93
C VAL A 33 -8.13 5.24 3.21
N LEU A 34 -7.96 6.36 3.90
CA LEU A 34 -7.22 7.51 3.37
C LEU A 34 -5.73 7.36 3.64
N ILE A 35 -4.95 7.33 2.56
CA ILE A 35 -3.49 7.44 2.59
C ILE A 35 -3.04 8.61 1.72
N ASN A 36 -1.84 9.12 1.99
CA ASN A 36 -1.23 10.12 1.13
C ASN A 36 -1.07 9.56 -0.29
N HIS A 37 -1.56 10.30 -1.30
CA HIS A 37 -1.41 9.93 -2.70
C HIS A 37 -1.57 11.18 -3.59
N SER A 38 -1.00 11.14 -4.79
CA SER A 38 -1.10 12.26 -5.75
C SER A 38 -1.12 11.77 -7.20
N CYS A 39 0.01 11.33 -7.74
CA CYS A 39 0.11 11.05 -9.18
C CYS A 39 -0.54 9.74 -9.66
N ARG A 40 -0.70 8.73 -8.78
CA ARG A 40 -1.17 7.36 -9.10
C ARG A 40 -0.36 6.60 -10.18
N GLN A 41 0.74 7.19 -10.64
CA GLN A 41 1.56 6.69 -11.76
C GLN A 41 2.95 6.22 -11.29
N GLY A 42 3.24 6.30 -9.98
CA GLY A 42 4.52 5.86 -9.43
C GLY A 42 5.70 6.81 -9.68
N HIS A 43 5.44 8.12 -9.87
CA HIS A 43 6.49 9.12 -10.12
C HIS A 43 6.65 10.16 -8.99
N CYS A 44 5.63 10.38 -8.15
CA CYS A 44 5.67 11.42 -7.12
C CYS A 44 6.10 10.95 -5.72
N GLY A 45 6.05 9.65 -5.44
CA GLY A 45 6.39 9.11 -4.11
C GLY A 45 5.40 9.46 -2.98
N SER A 46 4.28 10.13 -3.26
CA SER A 46 3.34 10.52 -2.18
C SER A 46 2.63 9.34 -1.52
N CYS A 47 2.53 8.20 -2.21
CA CYS A 47 1.88 6.97 -1.72
C CYS A 47 2.86 5.92 -1.20
N ILE A 48 4.03 6.38 -0.72
CA ILE A 48 4.97 5.49 -0.06
C ILE A 48 4.36 5.03 1.27
N LEU A 49 4.33 3.72 1.44
CA LEU A 49 4.00 3.04 2.68
C LEU A 49 5.14 2.11 3.05
N GLN A 50 5.18 1.67 4.30
CA GLN A 50 6.15 0.69 4.76
C GLN A 50 5.48 -0.67 4.91
N ILE A 51 6.06 -1.71 4.30
CA ILE A 51 5.64 -3.09 4.53
C ILE A 51 6.26 -3.60 5.84
N LEU A 52 5.40 -3.96 6.77
CA LEU A 52 5.77 -4.51 8.08
C LEU A 52 5.76 -6.04 8.05
N SER A 53 4.93 -6.65 7.20
CA SER A 53 4.83 -8.10 7.03
C SER A 53 4.24 -8.45 5.67
N GLY A 54 4.63 -9.61 5.15
CA GLY A 54 4.13 -10.17 3.88
C GLY A 54 4.85 -9.62 2.65
N ASP A 55 4.36 -10.05 1.48
CA ASP A 55 4.96 -9.78 0.20
C ASP A 55 3.97 -9.11 -0.76
N VAL A 56 4.52 -8.19 -1.57
CA VAL A 56 3.80 -7.48 -2.62
C VAL A 56 4.61 -7.54 -3.91
N ILE A 57 3.91 -7.57 -5.03
CA ILE A 57 4.53 -7.36 -6.34
C ILE A 57 4.50 -5.87 -6.65
N HIS A 58 5.67 -5.32 -6.94
CA HIS A 58 5.82 -3.96 -7.44
C HIS A 58 5.89 -3.96 -8.95
N GLN A 59 5.12 -3.07 -9.56
CA GLN A 59 5.31 -2.71 -10.96
C GLN A 59 6.34 -1.58 -11.07
N ASP A 60 6.89 -1.38 -12.27
CA ASP A 60 7.93 -0.37 -12.52
C ASP A 60 7.56 1.02 -11.99
N SER A 61 8.55 1.67 -11.39
CA SER A 61 8.47 3.02 -10.82
C SER A 61 9.81 3.76 -10.97
N LEU A 62 9.73 5.08 -11.11
CA LEU A 62 10.88 5.98 -11.16
C LEU A 62 11.31 6.50 -9.77
N VAL A 63 10.62 6.09 -8.71
CA VAL A 63 10.89 6.56 -7.34
C VAL A 63 11.80 5.55 -6.63
N PRO A 64 12.94 6.00 -6.08
CA PRO A 64 13.77 5.13 -5.26
C PRO A 64 13.03 4.79 -3.96
N LEU A 65 12.87 3.49 -3.70
CA LEU A 65 12.28 2.95 -2.47
C LEU A 65 13.39 2.38 -1.58
N SER A 66 13.30 2.65 -0.29
CA SER A 66 14.15 2.03 0.72
C SER A 66 13.71 0.59 0.99
N GLN A 67 14.52 -0.16 1.73
CA GLN A 67 14.17 -1.54 2.08
C GLN A 67 12.87 -1.57 2.89
N GLY A 68 11.88 -2.30 2.37
CA GLY A 68 10.54 -2.40 2.97
C GLY A 68 9.62 -1.22 2.65
N GLU A 69 10.02 -0.26 1.83
CA GLU A 69 9.09 0.77 1.32
C GLU A 69 8.39 0.28 0.04
N ILE A 70 7.12 0.63 -0.09
CA ILE A 70 6.26 0.25 -1.21
C ILE A 70 5.51 1.47 -1.74
N LEU A 71 5.26 1.52 -3.05
CA LEU A 71 4.30 2.48 -3.61
C LEU A 71 2.93 1.85 -3.67
N ALA A 72 2.00 2.28 -2.82
CA ALA A 72 0.65 1.72 -2.78
C ALA A 72 -0.04 1.75 -4.16
N CYS A 73 0.25 2.75 -5.02
CA CYS A 73 -0.31 2.82 -6.38
C CYS A 73 0.31 1.85 -7.39
N ARG A 74 1.50 1.29 -7.12
CA ARG A 74 2.24 0.37 -7.99
C ARG A 74 2.46 -1.01 -7.35
N ALA A 75 1.94 -1.24 -6.15
CA ALA A 75 2.09 -2.47 -5.41
C ALA A 75 0.75 -3.24 -5.35
N THR A 76 0.82 -4.56 -5.48
CA THR A 76 -0.33 -5.48 -5.37
C THR A 76 0.04 -6.60 -4.40
N PRO A 77 -0.84 -6.96 -3.44
CA PRO A 77 -0.55 -8.02 -2.49
C PRO A 77 -0.53 -9.39 -3.16
N VAL A 78 0.44 -10.23 -2.76
CA VAL A 78 0.50 -11.66 -3.14
C VAL A 78 0.40 -12.60 -1.95
N THR A 79 0.52 -12.06 -0.74
CA THR A 79 0.23 -12.73 0.52
C THR A 79 -0.66 -11.83 1.37
N ASP A 80 -1.02 -12.30 2.56
CA ASP A 80 -1.49 -11.40 3.61
C ASP A 80 -0.36 -10.42 3.95
N ILE A 81 -0.69 -9.13 4.03
CA ILE A 81 0.28 -8.06 4.25
C ILE A 81 -0.13 -7.16 5.42
N LYS A 82 0.88 -6.62 6.09
CA LYS A 82 0.72 -5.52 7.03
C LYS A 82 1.53 -4.33 6.54
N ILE A 83 0.87 -3.17 6.45
CA ILE A 83 1.44 -1.93 5.95
C ILE A 83 1.24 -0.79 6.96
N GLY A 84 2.29 -0.01 7.16
CA GLY A 84 2.28 1.17 8.00
C GLY A 84 2.48 2.44 7.17
N LEU A 85 2.13 3.57 7.76
CA LEU A 85 2.55 4.86 7.23
C LEU A 85 4.06 5.01 7.35
N ARG A 86 4.64 5.71 6.37
CA ARG A 86 6.02 6.17 6.44
C ARG A 86 6.11 7.29 7.47
N ASP A 87 7.00 7.16 8.45
CA ASP A 87 7.33 8.20 9.44
C ASP A 87 8.05 9.39 8.78
#